data_AF-A0AAV8ZMU4-F1
#
_entry.id   AF-A0AAV8ZMU4-F1
#
_cell.length_a   1.000
_cell.length_b   1.000
_cell.length_c   1.000
_cell.angle_alpha   90.00
_cell.angle_beta   90.00
_cell.angle_gamma   90.00
#
_symmetry.space_group_name_H-M   'P 1'
#
loop_
_entity.id
_entity.type
_entity.pdbx_description
1 polymer ?
#
loop_
_entity_poly.entity_id
_entity_poly.type
_entity_poly.pdbx_seq_one_letter_code
_entity_poly.pdbx_strand_id
1 'polypeptide(L)'
;MDLSGDRQIDRRELKAWIIRSFKMLSDEEANERMEDADEDDNGIVTWNEYLSDAYGIDESSEDTLNFGDDNLHLIEDDRTMWMAADTNGDGSLDSQEWVLFSHPEEHPKMLPIILEQTLKEKDKDGDGFINFQEYIGDRGEELDKDGLTAEKVKFDDVLDKNQDGKLSGNEILSWIVPSNEEIAEEEVDHLFAHSDDNHDELLSFKEVLDHHDTFVGSEATDYGDHLHNIHHFIDEL
;
A
#
# COMPACT_ATOMS: atom_id res chain seq x y z
N MET A 1 -12.61 -4.58 -17.63
CA MET A 1 -13.63 -3.59 -17.21
C MET A 1 -15.04 -4.19 -17.21
N ASP A 2 -15.59 -4.73 -18.31
CA ASP A 2 -16.92 -5.39 -18.30
C ASP A 2 -16.82 -6.85 -17.84
N LEU A 3 -17.32 -7.18 -16.64
CA LEU A 3 -17.29 -8.54 -16.06
C LEU A 3 -18.56 -9.33 -16.36
N SER A 4 -19.68 -8.65 -16.56
CA SER A 4 -20.99 -9.21 -16.82
C SER A 4 -21.21 -9.58 -18.30
N GLY A 5 -20.40 -9.02 -19.20
CA GLY A 5 -20.43 -9.22 -20.64
C GLY A 5 -21.61 -8.56 -21.33
N ASP A 6 -22.25 -7.58 -20.68
CA ASP A 6 -23.44 -6.89 -21.18
C ASP A 6 -23.11 -5.64 -22.02
N ARG A 7 -21.81 -5.34 -22.20
CA ARG A 7 -21.25 -4.19 -22.93
C ARG A 7 -21.55 -2.84 -22.29
N GLN A 8 -21.94 -2.85 -21.03
CA GLN A 8 -22.04 -1.68 -20.18
C GLN A 8 -21.07 -1.90 -19.00
N ILE A 9 -20.69 -0.80 -18.34
CA ILE A 9 -19.84 -0.87 -17.16
C ILE A 9 -20.67 -0.31 -16.00
N ASP A 10 -20.97 -1.17 -15.03
CA ASP A 10 -21.60 -0.74 -13.79
C ASP A 10 -20.57 -0.24 -12.77
N ARG A 11 -21.04 0.49 -11.75
CA ARG A 11 -20.19 1.07 -10.70
C ARG A 11 -19.31 0.03 -9.99
N ARG A 12 -19.83 -1.18 -9.77
CA ARG A 12 -19.10 -2.26 -9.08
C ARG A 12 -18.04 -2.87 -10.00
N GLU A 13 -18.34 -3.00 -11.29
CA GLU A 13 -17.38 -3.46 -12.28
C GLU A 13 -16.23 -2.47 -12.45
N LEU A 14 -16.53 -1.16 -12.50
CA LEU A 14 -15.52 -0.13 -12.54
C LEU A 14 -14.68 -0.12 -11.26
N LYS A 15 -15.32 -0.24 -10.09
CA LYS A 15 -14.61 -0.33 -8.81
C LYS A 15 -13.65 -1.52 -8.77
N ALA A 16 -14.14 -2.70 -9.12
CA ALA A 16 -13.35 -3.92 -9.15
C ALA A 16 -12.19 -3.81 -10.15
N TRP A 17 -12.37 -3.05 -11.23
CA TRP A 17 -11.31 -2.76 -12.17
C TRP A 17 -10.24 -1.83 -11.57
N ILE A 18 -10.63 -0.74 -10.92
CA ILE A 18 -9.68 0.21 -10.28
C ILE A 18 -8.86 -0.48 -9.19
N ILE A 19 -9.49 -1.29 -8.34
CA ILE A 19 -8.77 -2.06 -7.32
C ILE A 19 -7.79 -3.04 -7.97
N ARG A 20 -8.19 -3.65 -9.09
CA ARG A 20 -7.31 -4.54 -9.85
C ARG A 20 -6.15 -3.78 -10.48
N SER A 21 -6.36 -2.57 -10.99
CA SER A 21 -5.27 -1.77 -11.57
C SER A 21 -4.24 -1.36 -10.52
N PHE A 22 -4.67 -0.97 -9.31
CA PHE A 22 -3.75 -0.74 -8.19
C PHE A 22 -2.89 -1.96 -7.91
N LYS A 23 -3.51 -3.13 -7.78
CA LYS A 23 -2.75 -4.36 -7.54
C LYS A 23 -1.76 -4.67 -8.67
N MET A 24 -2.17 -4.49 -9.92
CA MET A 24 -1.28 -4.75 -11.06
C MET A 24 -0.10 -3.78 -11.08
N LEU A 25 -0.31 -2.52 -10.70
CA LEU A 25 0.74 -1.53 -10.56
C LEU A 25 1.70 -1.87 -9.43
N SER A 26 1.18 -2.24 -8.25
CA SER A 26 2.00 -2.71 -7.14
C SER A 26 2.84 -3.94 -7.52
N ASP A 27 2.24 -4.90 -8.23
CA ASP A 27 2.94 -6.08 -8.76
C ASP A 27 4.05 -5.66 -9.75
N GLU A 28 3.81 -4.70 -10.64
CA GLU A 28 4.80 -4.18 -11.60
C GLU A 28 5.96 -3.46 -10.90
N GLU A 29 5.66 -2.51 -10.01
CA GLU A 29 6.65 -1.78 -9.21
C GLU A 29 7.51 -2.72 -8.34
N ALA A 30 6.89 -3.75 -7.74
CA ALA A 30 7.60 -4.74 -6.96
C ALA A 30 8.56 -5.55 -7.84
N ASN A 31 8.12 -5.97 -9.02
CA ASN A 31 8.99 -6.71 -9.95
C ASN A 31 10.14 -5.85 -10.47
N GLU A 32 9.91 -4.58 -10.80
CA GLU A 32 11.00 -3.66 -11.19
C GLU A 32 12.05 -3.52 -10.07
N ARG A 33 11.60 -3.36 -8.82
CA ARG A 33 12.53 -3.35 -7.67
C ARG A 33 13.24 -4.68 -7.46
N MET A 34 12.57 -5.79 -7.76
CA MET A 34 13.18 -7.11 -7.65
C MET A 34 14.35 -7.26 -8.61
N GLU A 35 14.23 -6.73 -9.84
CA GLU A 35 15.32 -6.74 -10.82
C GLU A 35 16.56 -5.96 -10.36
N ASP A 36 16.36 -4.86 -9.62
CA ASP A 36 17.48 -4.10 -9.03
C ASP A 36 18.13 -4.85 -7.85
N ALA A 37 17.33 -5.57 -7.05
CA ALA A 37 17.81 -6.30 -5.88
C ALA A 37 18.43 -7.68 -6.21
N ASP A 38 17.94 -8.38 -7.23
CA ASP A 38 18.44 -9.68 -7.70
C ASP A 38 19.76 -9.53 -8.50
N GLU A 39 20.87 -9.28 -7.78
CA GLU A 39 22.18 -9.02 -8.41
C GLU A 39 22.70 -10.18 -9.29
N ASP A 40 22.25 -11.42 -9.06
CA ASP A 40 22.72 -12.61 -9.78
C ASP A 40 21.71 -13.15 -10.83
N ASP A 41 20.60 -12.43 -11.04
CA ASP A 41 19.52 -12.72 -11.99
C ASP A 41 18.96 -14.15 -11.86
N ASN A 42 18.89 -14.69 -10.64
CA ASN A 42 18.46 -16.06 -10.39
C ASN A 42 16.93 -16.20 -10.19
N GLY A 43 16.20 -15.09 -10.10
CA GLY A 43 14.76 -14.99 -9.92
C GLY A 43 14.28 -15.09 -8.47
N ILE A 44 15.18 -15.01 -7.49
CA ILE A 44 14.90 -14.94 -6.06
C ILE A 44 15.80 -13.87 -5.43
N VAL A 45 15.29 -13.15 -4.43
CA VAL A 45 16.12 -12.19 -3.68
C VAL A 45 16.48 -12.81 -2.34
N THR A 46 17.77 -12.89 -2.04
CA THR A 46 18.25 -13.33 -0.72
C THR A 46 18.34 -12.15 0.23
N TRP A 47 18.31 -12.43 1.54
CA TRP A 47 18.46 -11.39 2.56
C TRP A 47 19.76 -10.57 2.40
N ASN A 48 20.83 -11.19 1.92
CA ASN A 48 22.11 -10.53 1.74
C ASN A 48 22.10 -9.57 0.54
N GLU A 49 21.44 -9.95 -0.56
CA GLU A 49 21.21 -9.07 -1.72
C GLU A 49 20.37 -7.86 -1.32
N TYR A 50 19.26 -8.06 -0.59
CA TYR A 50 18.45 -6.97 -0.06
C TYR A 50 19.25 -6.03 0.86
N LEU A 51 20.07 -6.56 1.77
CA LEU A 51 20.91 -5.74 2.65
C LEU A 51 21.97 -4.93 1.88
N SER A 52 22.54 -5.52 0.83
CA SER A 52 23.49 -4.86 -0.06
C SER A 52 22.81 -3.72 -0.81
N ASP A 53 21.63 -3.96 -1.40
CA ASP A 53 20.89 -2.95 -2.15
C ASP A 53 20.31 -1.84 -1.25
N ALA A 54 19.49 -2.21 -0.25
CA ALA A 54 18.75 -1.25 0.57
C ALA A 54 19.64 -0.45 1.55
N TYR A 55 20.69 -1.09 2.09
CA TYR A 55 21.54 -0.50 3.13
C TYR A 55 23.00 -0.32 2.71
N GLY A 56 23.42 -0.80 1.54
CA GLY A 56 24.82 -0.80 1.14
C GLY A 56 25.69 -1.71 2.03
N ILE A 57 25.08 -2.70 2.69
CA ILE A 57 25.77 -3.58 3.65
C ILE A 57 26.19 -4.86 2.93
N ASP A 58 27.48 -4.98 2.67
CA ASP A 58 28.09 -6.25 2.32
C ASP A 58 28.56 -6.97 3.60
N GLU A 59 28.02 -8.16 3.88
CA GLU A 59 28.47 -9.02 4.99
C GLU A 59 29.99 -9.29 4.97
N SER A 60 30.63 -9.13 3.81
CA SER A 60 32.08 -9.29 3.65
C SER A 60 32.90 -8.11 4.20
N SER A 61 32.25 -6.99 4.52
CA SER A 61 32.90 -5.79 5.04
C SER A 61 32.94 -5.78 6.59
N GLU A 62 34.13 -5.61 7.17
CA GLU A 62 34.36 -5.41 8.61
C GLU A 62 33.67 -4.14 9.19
N ASP A 63 32.98 -3.36 8.35
CA ASP A 63 32.29 -2.12 8.68
C ASP A 63 30.85 -2.30 9.22
N THR A 64 30.35 -3.55 9.29
CA THR A 64 29.09 -3.92 10.00
C THR A 64 29.02 -3.44 11.46
N LEU A 65 30.15 -3.07 12.06
CA LEU A 65 30.26 -2.61 13.45
C LEU A 65 30.10 -1.09 13.65
N ASN A 66 29.85 -0.31 12.58
CA ASN A 66 29.85 1.16 12.66
C ASN A 66 28.51 1.81 12.25
N PHE A 67 27.48 1.02 12.01
CA PHE A 67 26.13 1.54 11.77
C PHE A 67 25.52 2.00 13.10
N GLY A 68 24.96 3.21 13.11
CA GLY A 68 24.32 3.76 14.31
C GLY A 68 23.15 2.90 14.79
N ASP A 69 22.80 3.03 16.07
CA ASP A 69 21.70 2.31 16.76
C ASP A 69 20.39 2.32 15.94
N ASP A 70 20.12 3.43 15.23
CA ASP A 70 18.93 3.63 14.41
C ASP A 70 18.81 2.66 13.22
N ASN A 71 19.92 2.31 12.54
CA ASN A 71 19.89 1.38 11.41
C ASN A 71 19.64 -0.07 11.87
N LEU A 72 20.05 -0.42 13.09
CA LEU A 72 19.87 -1.77 13.60
C LEU A 72 18.39 -2.08 13.83
N HIS A 73 17.63 -1.11 14.34
CA HIS A 73 16.19 -1.27 14.55
C HIS A 73 15.44 -1.46 13.22
N LEU A 74 15.77 -0.66 12.20
CA LEU A 74 15.19 -0.78 10.85
C LEU A 74 15.47 -2.15 10.23
N ILE A 75 16.72 -2.64 10.34
CA ILE A 75 17.09 -3.97 9.84
C ILE A 75 16.34 -5.08 10.58
N GLU A 76 16.12 -4.95 11.90
CA GLU A 76 15.34 -5.93 12.67
C GLU A 76 13.86 -5.96 12.27
N ASP A 77 13.27 -4.79 12.01
CA ASP A 77 11.89 -4.67 11.58
C ASP A 77 11.72 -5.21 10.15
N ASP A 78 12.61 -4.86 9.23
CA ASP A 78 12.66 -5.43 7.87
C ASP A 78 12.82 -6.94 7.90
N ARG A 79 13.68 -7.46 8.79
CA ARG A 79 13.87 -8.90 8.94
C ARG A 79 12.60 -9.60 9.41
N THR A 80 11.82 -8.94 10.27
CA THR A 80 10.54 -9.48 10.75
C THR A 80 9.53 -9.52 9.61
N MET A 81 9.48 -8.47 8.77
CA MET A 81 8.66 -8.45 7.56
C MET A 81 9.11 -9.51 6.56
N TRP A 82 10.41 -9.65 6.33
CA TRP A 82 10.99 -10.66 5.44
C TRP A 82 10.56 -12.08 5.83
N MET A 83 10.69 -12.42 7.12
CA MET A 83 10.27 -13.74 7.62
C MET A 83 8.76 -13.96 7.53
N ALA A 84 7.96 -12.91 7.52
CA ALA A 84 6.52 -13.01 7.35
C ALA A 84 6.11 -13.14 5.88
N ALA A 85 6.88 -12.54 4.97
CA ALA A 85 6.71 -12.65 3.52
C ALA A 85 7.17 -14.03 3.00
N ASP A 86 8.30 -14.54 3.51
CA ASP A 86 8.84 -15.88 3.23
C ASP A 86 7.89 -16.98 3.75
N THR A 87 6.93 -17.35 2.91
CA THR A 87 5.89 -18.31 3.24
C THR A 87 6.43 -19.74 3.18
N ASN A 88 7.45 -19.95 2.34
CA ASN A 88 8.05 -21.26 2.10
C ASN A 88 9.17 -21.60 3.12
N GLY A 89 9.73 -20.60 3.79
CA GLY A 89 10.74 -20.70 4.84
C GLY A 89 12.15 -21.03 4.35
N ASP A 90 12.47 -20.76 3.08
CA ASP A 90 13.78 -21.05 2.49
C ASP A 90 14.82 -19.94 2.71
N GLY A 91 14.41 -18.82 3.29
CA GLY A 91 15.27 -17.68 3.61
C GLY A 91 15.51 -16.72 2.45
N SER A 92 14.84 -16.93 1.31
CA SER A 92 14.84 -16.06 0.14
C SER A 92 13.40 -15.68 -0.19
N LEU A 93 13.19 -14.63 -0.99
CA LEU A 93 11.86 -14.27 -1.47
C LEU A 93 11.80 -14.51 -2.98
N ASP A 94 10.82 -15.32 -3.40
CA ASP A 94 10.44 -15.39 -4.81
C ASP A 94 9.64 -14.14 -5.23
N SER A 95 9.37 -13.97 -6.53
CA SER A 95 8.59 -12.83 -7.04
C SER A 95 7.24 -12.63 -6.36
N GLN A 96 6.53 -13.68 -5.93
CA GLN A 96 5.26 -13.54 -5.21
C GLN A 96 5.47 -13.11 -3.77
N GLU A 97 6.50 -13.65 -3.11
CA GLU A 97 6.86 -13.29 -1.73
C GLU A 97 7.50 -11.89 -1.67
N TRP A 98 8.18 -11.46 -2.72
CA TRP A 98 8.75 -10.13 -2.87
C TRP A 98 7.67 -9.04 -2.96
N VAL A 99 6.57 -9.30 -3.67
CA VAL A 99 5.40 -8.40 -3.67
C VAL A 99 4.82 -8.26 -2.25
N LEU A 100 4.74 -9.36 -1.48
CA LEU A 100 4.28 -9.30 -0.09
C LEU A 100 5.17 -8.43 0.79
N PHE A 101 6.47 -8.41 0.50
CA PHE A 101 7.46 -7.63 1.23
C PHE A 101 7.51 -6.17 0.77
N SER A 102 7.30 -5.90 -0.52
CA SER A 102 7.36 -4.56 -1.12
C SER A 102 6.13 -3.71 -0.79
N HIS A 103 4.94 -4.32 -0.81
CA HIS A 103 3.65 -3.65 -0.53
C HIS A 103 2.86 -4.41 0.55
N PRO A 104 3.40 -4.55 1.77
CA PRO A 104 2.77 -5.35 2.83
C PRO A 104 1.39 -4.83 3.23
N GLU A 105 1.11 -3.54 3.05
CA GLU A 105 -0.17 -2.89 3.31
C GLU A 105 -1.32 -3.44 2.45
N GLU A 106 -1.03 -3.97 1.26
CA GLU A 106 -2.05 -4.53 0.36
C GLU A 106 -2.38 -5.99 0.70
N HIS A 107 -1.62 -6.60 1.60
CA HIS A 107 -1.68 -8.03 1.87
C HIS A 107 -2.18 -8.34 3.28
N PRO A 108 -3.38 -8.94 3.43
CA PRO A 108 -3.97 -9.23 4.74
C PRO A 108 -3.11 -10.07 5.69
N LYS A 109 -2.16 -10.85 5.14
CA LYS A 109 -1.22 -11.65 5.94
C LYS A 109 -0.13 -10.82 6.63
N MET A 110 0.24 -9.69 6.04
CA MET A 110 1.30 -8.81 6.52
C MET A 110 0.76 -7.76 7.50
N LEU A 111 -0.54 -7.42 7.40
CA LEU A 111 -1.19 -6.46 8.30
C LEU A 111 -0.94 -6.69 9.80
N PRO A 112 -1.01 -7.92 10.34
CA PRO A 112 -0.73 -8.14 11.77
C PRO A 112 0.71 -7.78 12.16
N ILE A 113 1.67 -7.93 11.26
CA ILE A 113 3.09 -7.62 11.48
C ILE A 113 3.29 -6.11 11.47
N ILE A 114 2.70 -5.41 10.50
CA ILE A 114 2.72 -3.94 10.45
C ILE A 114 2.09 -3.36 11.73
N LEU A 115 0.97 -3.95 12.17
CA LEU A 115 0.32 -3.55 13.43
C LEU A 115 1.23 -3.78 14.63
N GLU A 116 1.91 -4.93 14.73
CA GLU A 116 2.83 -5.24 15.83
C GLU A 116 4.02 -4.27 15.86
N GLN A 117 4.60 -3.95 14.70
CA GLN A 117 5.68 -2.95 14.59
C GLN A 117 5.21 -1.56 15.02
N THR A 118 4.03 -1.14 14.54
CA THR A 118 3.44 0.16 14.91
C THR A 118 3.21 0.24 16.42
N LEU A 119 2.71 -0.84 17.03
CA LEU A 119 2.55 -0.92 18.48
C LEU A 119 3.90 -0.88 19.20
N LYS A 120 4.90 -1.66 18.76
CA LYS A 120 6.25 -1.66 19.35
C LYS A 120 6.88 -0.26 19.38
N GLU A 121 6.61 0.57 18.38
CA GLU A 121 7.11 1.94 18.32
C GLU A 121 6.28 2.95 19.14
N LYS A 122 4.96 2.82 19.14
CA LYS A 122 4.03 3.84 19.66
C LYS A 122 3.45 3.51 21.04
N ASP A 123 3.14 2.25 21.30
CA ASP A 123 2.56 1.76 22.55
C ASP A 123 3.64 1.73 23.64
N LYS A 124 3.69 2.80 24.43
CA LYS A 124 4.70 2.99 25.49
C LYS A 124 4.29 2.30 26.78
N ASP A 125 2.99 2.09 27.00
CA ASP A 125 2.47 1.48 28.23
C ASP A 125 2.18 -0.03 28.11
N GLY A 126 2.21 -0.56 26.89
CA GLY A 126 2.10 -1.98 26.56
C GLY A 126 0.67 -2.51 26.71
N ASP A 127 -0.35 -1.65 26.60
CA ASP A 127 -1.74 -2.05 26.73
C ASP A 127 -2.35 -2.60 25.42
N GLY A 128 -1.62 -2.51 24.30
CA GLY A 128 -2.01 -2.96 22.98
C GLY A 128 -2.92 -2.00 22.23
N PHE A 129 -3.06 -0.76 22.72
CA PHE A 129 -3.79 0.33 22.09
C PHE A 129 -2.88 1.55 21.93
N ILE A 130 -3.28 2.49 21.09
CA ILE A 130 -2.57 3.77 20.97
C ILE A 130 -3.47 4.88 21.50
N ASN A 131 -3.08 5.46 22.64
CA ASN A 131 -3.78 6.61 23.19
C ASN A 131 -3.32 7.92 22.52
N PHE A 132 -4.02 9.03 22.78
CA PHE A 132 -3.69 10.32 22.14
C PHE A 132 -2.26 10.81 22.41
N GLN A 133 -1.70 10.53 23.60
CA GLN A 133 -0.33 10.95 23.93
C GLN A 133 0.69 10.15 23.11
N GLU A 134 0.42 8.87 22.88
CA GLU A 134 1.25 7.98 22.06
C GLU A 134 1.13 8.29 20.56
N TYR A 135 -0.08 8.60 20.08
CA TYR A 135 -0.34 9.04 18.70
C TYR A 135 0.46 10.30 18.34
N ILE A 136 0.43 11.31 19.22
CA ILE A 136 1.18 12.55 19.03
C ILE A 136 2.69 12.32 19.23
N GLY A 137 3.05 11.48 20.20
CA GLY A 137 4.42 11.20 20.57
C GLY A 137 5.22 12.48 20.86
N ASP A 138 6.47 12.49 20.42
CA ASP A 138 7.41 13.59 20.73
C ASP A 138 7.09 14.87 19.92
N ARG A 139 6.28 14.76 18.84
CA ARG A 139 5.82 15.91 18.05
C ARG A 139 4.92 16.84 18.86
N GLY A 140 4.31 16.33 19.93
CA GLY A 140 3.45 17.11 20.82
C GLY A 140 4.17 18.21 21.56
N GLU A 141 5.48 18.08 21.77
CA GLU A 141 6.29 19.10 22.44
C GLU A 141 6.55 20.31 21.55
N GLU A 142 6.48 20.13 20.23
CA GLU A 142 6.69 21.19 19.23
C GLU A 142 5.39 21.89 18.80
N LEU A 143 4.25 21.27 19.05
CA LEU A 143 2.93 21.80 18.69
C LEU A 143 2.44 22.83 19.72
N ASP A 144 1.83 23.90 19.22
CA ASP A 144 1.11 24.84 20.07
C ASP A 144 -0.26 24.28 20.50
N LYS A 145 -0.97 25.01 21.36
CA LYS A 145 -2.28 24.57 21.85
C LYS A 145 -3.32 24.38 20.74
N ASP A 146 -3.23 25.18 19.70
CA ASP A 146 -4.18 25.12 18.59
C ASP A 146 -3.88 23.90 17.70
N GLY A 147 -2.60 23.61 17.45
CA GLY A 147 -2.14 22.39 16.77
C GLY A 147 -2.47 21.11 17.53
N LEU A 148 -2.25 21.09 18.85
CA LEU A 148 -2.67 19.95 19.69
C LEU A 148 -4.19 19.75 19.67
N THR A 149 -4.97 20.84 19.63
CA THR A 149 -6.43 20.75 19.53
C THR A 149 -6.85 20.21 18.15
N ALA A 150 -6.20 20.65 17.07
CA ALA A 150 -6.48 20.15 15.72
C ALA A 150 -6.19 18.66 15.60
N GLU A 151 -5.03 18.21 16.10
CA GLU A 151 -4.69 16.79 16.12
C GLU A 151 -5.63 15.98 17.03
N LYS A 152 -6.08 16.56 18.16
CA LYS A 152 -7.06 15.89 19.02
C LYS A 152 -8.40 15.70 18.32
N VAL A 153 -8.88 16.72 17.60
CA VAL A 153 -10.09 16.62 16.78
C VAL A 153 -9.92 15.57 15.69
N LYS A 154 -8.77 15.54 15.01
CA LYS A 154 -8.49 14.51 14.00
C LYS A 154 -8.49 13.11 14.60
N PHE A 155 -7.84 12.93 15.75
CA PHE A 155 -7.82 11.67 16.48
C PHE A 155 -9.24 11.21 16.83
N ASP A 156 -10.05 12.08 17.44
CA ASP A 156 -11.39 11.73 17.92
C ASP A 156 -12.42 11.55 16.78
N ASP A 157 -12.36 12.37 15.72
CA ASP A 157 -13.38 12.38 14.67
C ASP A 157 -13.03 11.43 13.49
N VAL A 158 -11.74 11.27 13.20
CA VAL A 158 -11.29 10.50 12.02
C VAL A 158 -10.81 9.11 12.41
N LEU A 159 -9.99 8.99 13.45
CA LEU A 159 -9.28 7.75 13.78
C LEU A 159 -10.04 6.89 14.79
N ASP A 160 -10.52 7.48 15.89
CA ASP A 160 -11.28 6.81 16.96
C ASP A 160 -12.76 6.64 16.57
N LYS A 161 -13.03 5.64 15.71
CA LYS A 161 -14.38 5.37 15.21
C LYS A 161 -15.35 4.97 16.32
N ASN A 162 -14.84 4.34 17.38
CA ASN A 162 -15.66 3.82 18.46
C ASN A 162 -15.81 4.81 19.65
N GLN A 163 -15.07 5.91 19.65
CA GLN A 163 -15.06 7.00 20.64
C GLN A 163 -14.68 6.53 22.06
N ASP A 164 -13.83 5.52 22.20
CA ASP A 164 -13.34 5.04 23.50
C ASP A 164 -12.07 5.78 23.98
N GLY A 165 -11.56 6.70 23.17
CA GLY A 165 -10.41 7.56 23.46
C GLY A 165 -9.05 6.92 23.15
N LYS A 166 -9.03 5.76 22.49
CA LYS A 166 -7.82 5.01 22.13
C LYS A 166 -8.01 4.29 20.80
N LEU A 167 -6.93 4.07 20.06
CA LEU A 167 -7.01 3.35 18.78
C LEU A 167 -6.84 1.86 19.03
N SER A 168 -7.85 1.09 18.64
CA SER A 168 -7.78 -0.37 18.56
C SER A 168 -7.01 -0.83 17.32
N GLY A 169 -6.57 -2.09 17.28
CA GLY A 169 -5.79 -2.61 16.16
C GLY A 169 -6.42 -2.39 14.78
N ASN A 170 -7.75 -2.46 14.66
CA ASN A 170 -8.43 -2.17 13.39
C ASN A 170 -8.39 -0.68 13.02
N GLU A 171 -8.49 0.21 14.00
CA GLU A 171 -8.40 1.66 13.80
C GLU A 171 -6.95 2.08 13.49
N ILE A 172 -5.97 1.43 14.11
CA ILE A 172 -4.55 1.60 13.79
C ILE A 172 -4.27 1.13 12.36
N LEU A 173 -4.77 -0.05 11.97
CA LEU A 173 -4.66 -0.52 10.58
C LEU A 173 -5.30 0.44 9.60
N SER A 174 -6.49 0.95 9.90
CA SER A 174 -7.18 1.93 9.04
C SER A 174 -6.46 3.29 8.99
N TRP A 175 -5.60 3.58 9.97
CA TRP A 175 -4.79 4.79 10.01
C TRP A 175 -3.50 4.66 9.18
N ILE A 176 -2.84 3.50 9.25
CA ILE A 176 -1.55 3.27 8.60
C ILE A 176 -1.68 2.72 7.18
N VAL A 177 -2.73 1.95 6.90
CA VAL A 177 -2.97 1.33 5.60
C VAL A 177 -3.95 2.20 4.82
N PRO A 178 -3.56 2.75 3.65
CA PRO A 178 -4.50 3.43 2.78
C PRO A 178 -5.59 2.46 2.31
N SER A 179 -6.84 2.91 2.31
CA SER A 179 -7.96 2.10 1.86
C SER A 179 -8.11 2.21 0.34
N ASN A 180 -7.49 1.29 -0.41
CA ASN A 180 -7.68 1.17 -1.86
C ASN A 180 -9.18 1.05 -2.22
N GLU A 181 -10.00 0.51 -1.32
CA GLU A 181 -11.45 0.39 -1.48
C GLU A 181 -12.18 1.75 -1.40
N GLU A 182 -11.72 2.66 -0.53
CA GLU A 182 -12.26 4.02 -0.39
C GLU A 182 -11.82 4.89 -1.57
N ILE A 183 -10.53 4.83 -1.91
CA ILE A 183 -9.97 5.53 -3.08
C ILE A 183 -10.68 5.07 -4.36
N ALA A 184 -10.89 3.77 -4.54
CA ALA A 184 -11.60 3.26 -5.69
C ALA A 184 -13.07 3.70 -5.73
N GLU A 185 -13.75 3.81 -4.57
CA GLU A 185 -15.13 4.32 -4.53
C GLU A 185 -15.20 5.79 -4.92
N GLU A 186 -14.29 6.63 -4.40
CA GLU A 186 -14.20 8.05 -4.75
C GLU A 186 -13.90 8.24 -6.25
N GLU A 187 -13.01 7.41 -6.82
CA GLU A 187 -12.68 7.47 -8.23
C GLU A 187 -13.85 7.00 -9.12
N VAL A 188 -14.60 5.98 -8.70
CA VAL A 188 -15.84 5.59 -9.38
C VAL A 188 -16.84 6.74 -9.39
N ASP A 189 -17.06 7.39 -8.25
CA ASP A 189 -17.95 8.55 -8.17
C ASP A 189 -17.50 9.68 -9.09
N HIS A 190 -16.20 9.96 -9.11
CA HIS A 190 -15.60 10.97 -9.98
C HIS A 190 -15.80 10.65 -11.46
N LEU A 191 -15.52 9.41 -11.89
CA LEU A 191 -15.66 8.97 -13.28
C LEU A 191 -17.12 8.97 -13.73
N PHE A 192 -18.05 8.45 -12.92
CA PHE A 192 -19.47 8.49 -13.25
C PHE A 192 -20.00 9.92 -13.33
N ALA A 193 -19.58 10.81 -12.43
CA ALA A 193 -20.02 12.20 -12.45
C ALA A 193 -19.61 12.95 -13.73
N HIS A 194 -18.50 12.56 -14.36
CA HIS A 194 -17.98 13.21 -15.55
C HIS A 194 -18.31 12.50 -16.86
N SER A 195 -18.64 11.20 -16.82
CA SER A 195 -18.76 10.38 -18.03
C SER A 195 -20.15 9.79 -18.27
N ASP A 196 -21.02 9.70 -17.27
CA ASP A 196 -22.41 9.26 -17.44
C ASP A 196 -23.28 10.42 -17.98
N ASP A 197 -23.20 10.67 -19.29
CA ASP A 197 -23.91 11.74 -19.98
C ASP A 197 -25.43 11.57 -19.95
N ASN A 198 -25.89 10.32 -19.94
CA ASN A 198 -27.30 9.98 -20.08
C ASN A 198 -27.99 9.77 -18.70
N HIS A 199 -27.19 9.68 -17.63
CA HIS A 199 -27.59 9.52 -16.22
C HIS A 199 -28.38 8.23 -15.96
N ASP A 200 -28.02 7.12 -16.60
CA ASP A 200 -28.61 5.80 -16.37
C ASP A 200 -27.85 4.94 -15.36
N GLU A 201 -26.83 5.52 -14.70
CA GLU A 201 -25.93 4.85 -13.75
C GLU A 201 -25.14 3.69 -14.38
N LEU A 202 -25.00 3.69 -15.71
CA LEU A 202 -24.19 2.75 -16.48
C LEU A 202 -23.29 3.52 -17.44
N LEU A 203 -22.07 3.04 -17.65
CA LEU A 203 -21.18 3.63 -18.64
C LEU A 203 -21.18 2.77 -19.90
N SER A 204 -21.69 3.34 -20.99
CA SER A 204 -21.58 2.72 -22.30
C SER A 204 -20.17 2.90 -22.86
N PHE A 205 -19.77 2.00 -23.77
CA PHE A 205 -18.48 2.14 -24.47
C PHE A 205 -18.32 3.49 -25.18
N LYS A 206 -19.44 4.08 -25.63
CA LYS A 206 -19.41 5.39 -26.28
C LYS A 206 -19.08 6.49 -25.28
N GLU A 207 -19.71 6.49 -24.11
CA GLU A 207 -19.44 7.46 -23.04
C GLU A 207 -17.99 7.38 -22.56
N VAL A 208 -17.47 6.17 -22.36
CA VAL A 208 -16.06 5.95 -21.98
C VAL A 208 -15.11 6.48 -23.07
N LEU A 209 -15.44 6.29 -24.35
CA LEU A 209 -14.62 6.77 -25.46
C LEU A 209 -14.71 8.30 -25.66
N ASP A 210 -15.90 8.88 -25.54
CA ASP A 210 -16.12 10.32 -25.68
C ASP A 210 -15.44 11.08 -24.53
N HIS A 211 -15.39 10.49 -23.34
CA HIS A 211 -14.70 11.01 -22.14
C HIS A 211 -13.36 10.34 -21.87
N HIS A 212 -12.70 9.81 -22.90
CA HIS A 212 -11.42 9.09 -22.73
C HIS A 212 -10.36 9.90 -21.99
N ASP A 213 -10.30 11.23 -22.17
CA ASP A 213 -9.36 12.12 -21.46
C ASP A 213 -9.50 12.02 -19.94
N THR A 214 -10.72 11.83 -19.43
CA THR A 214 -11.01 11.66 -18.00
C THR A 214 -10.52 10.30 -17.50
N PHE A 215 -10.63 9.25 -18.32
CA PHE A 215 -10.14 7.92 -17.99
C PHE A 215 -8.62 7.81 -18.10
N VAL A 216 -8.02 8.43 -19.13
CA VAL A 216 -6.57 8.47 -19.34
C VAL A 216 -5.92 9.26 -18.20
N GLY A 217 -6.54 10.33 -17.71
CA GLY A 217 -5.98 11.10 -16.59
C GLY A 217 -6.25 10.52 -15.20
N SER A 218 -6.93 9.38 -15.09
CA SER A 218 -7.36 8.83 -13.81
C SER A 218 -6.57 7.60 -13.37
N GLU A 219 -6.64 7.35 -12.06
CA GLU A 219 -6.15 6.15 -11.38
C GLU A 219 -6.69 4.85 -12.00
N ALA A 220 -7.83 4.90 -12.70
CA ALA A 220 -8.43 3.75 -13.37
C ALA A 220 -7.63 3.23 -14.58
N THR A 221 -6.73 4.05 -15.13
CA THR A 221 -5.80 3.64 -16.19
C THR A 221 -4.34 3.92 -15.82
N ASP A 222 -4.07 4.15 -14.54
CA ASP A 222 -2.76 4.61 -14.06
C ASP A 222 -2.27 5.84 -14.84
N TYR A 223 -3.07 6.91 -14.82
CA TYR A 223 -2.75 8.15 -15.53
C TYR A 223 -2.38 7.97 -17.01
N GLY A 224 -2.89 6.89 -17.63
CA GLY A 224 -2.77 6.60 -19.05
C GLY A 224 -1.66 5.63 -19.41
N ASP A 225 -0.85 5.15 -18.46
CA ASP A 225 0.25 4.21 -18.76
C ASP A 225 -0.29 2.85 -19.23
N HIS A 226 -1.39 2.38 -18.64
CA HIS A 226 -2.07 1.15 -19.08
C HIS A 226 -2.68 1.25 -20.49
N LEU A 227 -2.86 2.44 -21.07
CA LEU A 227 -3.33 2.62 -22.45
C LEU A 227 -2.19 2.50 -23.48
N HIS A 228 -0.94 2.68 -23.05
CA HIS A 228 0.24 2.47 -23.89
C HIS A 228 0.63 0.98 -23.99
N ASN A 229 0.26 0.18 -22.99
CA ASN A 229 0.54 -1.27 -22.92
C ASN A 229 -0.58 -2.19 -23.45
N ILE A 230 -1.49 -1.69 -24.30
CA ILE A 230 -2.55 -2.51 -24.95
C ILE A 230 -1.97 -3.67 -25.78
N HIS A 231 -0.71 -3.59 -26.21
CA HIS A 231 -0.06 -4.65 -26.99
C HIS A 231 0.33 -5.89 -26.17
N HIS A 232 0.41 -5.82 -24.84
CA HIS A 232 0.74 -6.98 -24.01
C HIS A 232 -0.48 -7.87 -23.71
N PHE A 233 -1.70 -7.35 -23.87
CA PHE A 233 -2.95 -8.06 -23.57
C PHE A 233 -3.46 -8.97 -24.70
N ILE A 234 -2.76 -9.06 -25.84
CA ILE A 234 -3.19 -9.88 -26.99
C ILE A 234 -2.63 -11.32 -26.92
N ASP A 235 -1.60 -11.57 -26.12
CA ASP A 235 -0.90 -12.87 -26.11
C ASP A 235 -1.37 -13.88 -25.05
N GLU A 236 -2.34 -13.53 -24.20
CA GLU A 236 -2.91 -14.45 -23.18
C GLU A 236 -4.39 -14.81 -23.40
N LEU A 237 -4.74 -15.26 -24.61
CA LEU A 237 -6.06 -15.81 -24.93
C LEU A 237 -6.01 -17.19 -25.59
#